data_AF-A0A4Z0H6J5-F1
#
_entry.id   AF-A0A4Z0H6J5-F1
#
_cell.length_a   1.000
_cell.length_b   1.000
_cell.length_c   1.000
_cell.angle_alpha   90.00
_cell.angle_beta   90.00
_cell.angle_gamma   90.00
#
_symmetry.space_group_name_H-M   'P 1'
#
loop_
_entity.id
_entity.type
_entity.pdbx_description
1 polymer ?
#
loop_
_entity_poly.entity_id
_entity_poly.type
_entity_poly.pdbx_seq_one_letter_code
_entity_poly.pdbx_strand_id
1 'polypeptide(L)'
;MHELPQTLVNGLTLGALYGLIAIGYTMVYGIVQLINFAHGEIFMIGGFGALTIYLWLPSDTALALAIPLMLVGGVIASVGVATAAERFAYRPLRGAPRL
;
A
#
# COMPACT_ATOMS: atom_id res chain seq x y z
N MET A 1 -15.71 8.70 30.24
CA MET A 1 -15.76 9.99 29.50
C MET A 1 -14.40 10.38 28.90
N HIS A 2 -13.24 9.96 29.44
CA HIS A 2 -11.91 10.32 28.91
C HIS A 2 -11.50 9.59 27.61
N GLU A 3 -12.18 8.50 27.24
CA GLU A 3 -11.90 7.71 26.02
C GLU A 3 -12.61 8.22 24.76
N LEU A 4 -13.59 9.12 24.91
CA LEU A 4 -14.38 9.65 23.78
C LEU A 4 -13.51 10.41 22.76
N PRO A 5 -12.59 11.30 23.17
CA PRO A 5 -11.72 12.00 22.23
C PRO A 5 -10.82 11.03 21.45
N GLN A 6 -10.25 10.04 22.12
CA GLN A 6 -9.38 9.03 21.50
C GLN A 6 -10.17 8.14 20.53
N THR A 7 -11.37 7.71 20.90
CA THR A 7 -12.24 6.92 20.03
C THR A 7 -12.64 7.70 18.78
N LEU A 8 -12.92 9.00 18.91
CA LEU A 8 -13.20 9.87 17.76
C LEU A 8 -11.99 10.01 16.84
N VAL A 9 -10.79 10.25 17.39
CA VAL A 9 -9.55 10.34 16.59
C VAL A 9 -9.24 9.03 15.88
N ASN A 10 -9.39 7.89 16.56
CA ASN A 10 -9.21 6.58 15.96
C ASN A 10 -10.22 6.31 14.85
N GLY A 11 -11.50 6.63 15.08
CA GLY A 11 -12.56 6.51 14.09
C GLY A 11 -12.33 7.39 12.87
N LEU A 12 -11.88 8.64 13.07
CA LEU A 12 -11.56 9.56 12.00
C LEU A 12 -10.36 9.08 11.19
N THR A 13 -9.32 8.55 11.85
CA THR A 13 -8.11 8.02 11.21
C THR A 13 -8.44 6.80 10.36
N LEU A 14 -9.21 5.85 10.91
CA LEU A 14 -9.68 4.68 10.18
C LEU A 14 -10.60 5.05 9.02
N GLY A 15 -11.53 5.99 9.23
CA GLY A 15 -12.42 6.50 8.19
C GLY A 15 -11.66 7.19 7.05
N ALA A 16 -10.66 8.01 7.39
CA ALA A 16 -9.79 8.65 6.40
C ALA A 16 -8.96 7.63 5.61
N LEU A 17 -8.43 6.59 6.28
CA LEU A 17 -7.71 5.49 5.62
C LEU A 17 -8.62 4.74 4.64
N TYR A 18 -9.83 4.35 5.04
CA TYR A 18 -10.79 3.70 4.15
C TYR A 18 -11.26 4.61 3.01
N GLY A 19 -11.45 5.90 3.29
CA GLY A 19 -11.78 6.90 2.26
C GLY A 19 -10.66 7.04 1.23
N LEU A 20 -9.41 7.11 1.66
CA LEU A 20 -8.24 7.16 0.78
C LEU A 20 -8.12 5.89 -0.08
N ILE A 21 -8.35 4.71 0.52
CA ILE A 21 -8.38 3.43 -0.20
C ILE A 21 -9.48 3.44 -1.26
N ALA A 22 -10.69 3.87 -0.91
CA ALA A 22 -11.82 3.96 -1.85
C ALA A 22 -11.52 4.91 -3.02
N ILE A 23 -10.94 6.07 -2.76
CA ILE A 23 -10.50 7.03 -3.80
C ILE A 23 -9.41 6.41 -4.69
N GLY A 24 -8.45 5.70 -4.10
CA GLY A 24 -7.42 4.98 -4.85
C GLY A 24 -8.02 3.94 -5.81
N TYR A 25 -9.00 3.16 -5.34
CA TYR A 25 -9.69 2.17 -6.17
C TYR A 25 -10.54 2.82 -7.27
N THR A 26 -11.30 3.88 -6.98
CA THR A 26 -12.12 4.53 -8.03
C THR A 26 -11.26 5.18 -9.11
N MET A 27 -10.11 5.74 -8.76
CA MET A 27 -9.13 6.27 -9.72
C MET A 27 -8.55 5.19 -10.64
N VAL A 28 -8.19 4.02 -10.09
CA VAL A 28 -7.65 2.91 -10.88
C VAL A 28 -8.74 2.28 -11.78
N TYR A 29 -9.94 2.05 -11.24
CA TYR A 29 -11.05 1.48 -12.02
C TYR A 29 -11.60 2.41 -13.09
N GLY A 30 -11.63 3.72 -12.83
CA GLY A 30 -12.14 4.73 -13.76
C GLY A 30 -11.34 4.80 -15.07
N ILE A 31 -10.07 4.39 -15.06
CA ILE A 31 -9.20 4.42 -16.24
C ILE A 31 -9.03 3.02 -16.86
N VAL A 32 -8.97 1.96 -16.05
CA VAL A 32 -8.53 0.63 -16.53
C VAL A 32 -9.69 -0.30 -16.89
N GLN A 33 -10.91 -0.11 -16.37
CA GLN A 33 -12.07 -1.01 -16.59
C GLN A 33 -11.81 -2.51 -16.35
N LEU A 34 -10.71 -2.88 -15.67
CA LEU A 34 -10.35 -4.26 -15.32
C LEU A 34 -10.29 -4.40 -13.80
N ILE A 35 -10.82 -5.50 -13.27
CA ILE A 35 -10.79 -5.80 -11.84
C ILE A 35 -9.34 -6.09 -11.41
N ASN A 36 -8.71 -5.14 -10.73
CA ASN A 36 -7.35 -5.29 -10.20
C ASN A 36 -7.40 -6.05 -8.85
N PHE A 37 -7.37 -7.37 -8.91
CA PHE A 37 -7.25 -8.24 -7.71
C PHE A 37 -5.87 -8.14 -7.03
N ALA A 38 -4.84 -7.67 -7.73
CA ALA A 38 -3.48 -7.56 -7.21
C ALA A 38 -3.29 -6.36 -6.25
N HIS A 39 -4.25 -5.44 -6.15
CA HIS A 39 -4.12 -4.27 -5.29
C HIS A 39 -3.92 -4.63 -3.82
N GLY A 40 -4.68 -5.62 -3.30
CA GLY A 40 -4.50 -6.11 -1.94
C GLY A 40 -3.15 -6.80 -1.71
N GLU A 41 -2.65 -7.50 -2.72
CA GLU A 41 -1.35 -8.18 -2.68
C GLU A 41 -0.19 -7.17 -2.70
N ILE A 42 -0.28 -6.14 -3.53
CA ILE A 42 0.71 -5.05 -3.60
C ILE A 42 0.76 -4.29 -2.26
N PHE A 43 -0.39 -4.07 -1.63
CA PHE A 43 -0.45 -3.46 -0.30
C PHE A 43 0.26 -4.33 0.76
N MET A 44 0.02 -5.64 0.77
CA MET A 44 0.73 -6.55 1.67
C MET A 44 2.25 -6.52 1.43
N ILE A 45 2.69 -6.50 0.18
CA ILE A 45 4.13 -6.43 -0.16
C ILE A 45 4.77 -5.16 0.41
N GLY A 46 4.07 -4.03 0.40
CA GLY A 46 4.55 -2.81 1.07
C GLY A 46 4.75 -3.00 2.57
N GLY A 47 3.78 -3.63 3.25
CA GLY A 47 3.88 -3.93 4.67
C GLY A 47 5.02 -4.91 5.01
N PHE A 48 5.17 -5.98 4.25
CA PHE A 48 6.26 -6.95 4.41
C PHE A 48 7.63 -6.37 4.04
N GLY A 49 7.68 -5.46 3.07
CA GLY A 49 8.90 -4.71 2.73
C GLY A 49 9.35 -3.83 3.90
N ALA A 50 8.42 -3.12 4.54
CA ALA A 50 8.70 -2.35 5.74
C ALA A 50 9.18 -3.24 6.91
N LEU A 51 8.53 -4.39 7.12
CA LEU A 51 8.95 -5.37 8.12
C LEU A 51 10.36 -5.92 7.84
N THR A 52 10.68 -6.20 6.58
CA THR A 52 11.99 -6.73 6.19
C THR A 52 13.10 -5.74 6.51
N ILE A 53 12.89 -4.45 6.22
CA ILE A 53 13.86 -3.40 6.60
C ILE A 53 14.03 -3.35 8.12
N TYR A 54 12.93 -3.44 8.88
CA TYR A 54 13.01 -3.46 10.35
C TYR A 54 13.84 -4.64 10.86
N LEU A 55 13.65 -5.83 10.31
CA LEU A 55 14.38 -7.05 10.70
C LEU A 55 15.87 -7.00 10.34
N TRP A 56 16.25 -6.18 9.36
CA TRP A 56 17.64 -6.01 8.94
C TRP A 56 18.36 -4.89 9.70
N LEU A 57 17.62 -4.07 10.44
CA LEU A 57 18.18 -3.00 11.25
C LEU A 57 18.77 -3.57 12.55
N PRO A 58 19.90 -3.03 13.05
CA PRO A 58 20.39 -3.36 14.38
C PRO A 58 19.33 -3.09 15.45
N SER A 59 19.31 -3.92 16.50
CA SER A 59 18.35 -3.82 17.62
C SER A 59 18.33 -2.45 18.30
N ASP A 60 19.45 -1.74 18.24
CA ASP A 60 19.67 -0.50 18.97
C ASP A 60 19.32 0.74 18.14
N THR A 61 18.75 0.52 16.94
CA THR A 61 18.42 1.61 16.03
C THR A 61 17.29 2.46 16.59
N ALA A 62 17.53 3.76 16.72
CA ALA A 62 16.53 4.71 17.20
C ALA A 62 15.28 4.65 16.32
N LEU A 63 14.10 4.64 16.96
CA LEU A 63 12.82 4.55 16.27
C LEU A 63 12.62 5.70 15.25
N ALA A 64 13.15 6.88 15.57
CA ALA A 64 13.14 8.05 14.68
C ALA A 64 13.85 7.82 13.34
N LEU A 65 14.83 6.91 13.30
CA LEU A 65 15.52 6.50 12.08
C LEU A 65 14.90 5.23 11.47
N ALA A 66 14.43 4.31 12.31
CA ALA A 66 13.82 3.05 11.85
C ALA A 66 12.55 3.30 11.03
N ILE A 67 11.64 4.16 11.50
CA ILE A 67 10.36 4.45 10.83
C ILE A 67 10.55 4.94 9.38
N PRO A 68 11.34 6.00 9.10
CA PRO A 68 11.53 6.46 7.73
C PRO A 68 12.18 5.40 6.84
N LEU A 69 13.12 4.61 7.36
CA LEU A 69 13.74 3.52 6.59
C LEU A 69 12.74 2.41 6.25
N MET A 70 11.90 2.01 7.20
CA MET A 70 10.81 1.06 6.97
C MET A 70 9.84 1.56 5.89
N LEU A 71 9.45 2.84 5.96
CA LEU A 71 8.56 3.45 4.96
C LEU A 71 9.20 3.43 3.57
N VAL A 72 10.48 3.82 3.46
CA VAL A 72 11.21 3.77 2.19
C VAL A 72 11.28 2.34 1.65
N GLY A 73 11.57 1.36 2.50
CA GLY A 73 11.58 -0.05 2.10
C GLY A 73 10.24 -0.56 1.60
N GLY A 74 9.16 -0.24 2.32
CA GLY A 74 7.81 -0.60 1.91
C GLY A 74 7.39 0.06 0.60
N VAL A 75 7.74 1.34 0.40
CA VAL A 75 7.50 2.05 -0.87
C VAL A 75 8.27 1.41 -2.01
N ILE A 76 9.56 1.14 -1.84
CA ILE A 76 10.38 0.51 -2.89
C ILE A 76 9.82 -0.87 -3.26
N ALA A 77 9.47 -1.70 -2.27
CA ALA A 77 8.92 -3.03 -2.50
C ALA A 77 7.58 -2.99 -3.24
N SER A 78 6.61 -2.20 -2.74
CA SER A 78 5.28 -2.10 -3.32
C SER A 78 5.30 -1.47 -4.72
N VAL A 79 6.04 -0.37 -4.93
CA VAL A 79 6.16 0.27 -6.24
C VAL A 79 6.90 -0.62 -7.23
N GLY A 80 7.96 -1.31 -6.79
CA GLY A 80 8.70 -2.26 -7.62
C GLY A 80 7.80 -3.38 -8.14
N VAL A 81 6.98 -3.98 -7.28
CA VAL A 81 6.05 -5.04 -7.69
C VAL A 81 4.89 -4.50 -8.52
N ALA A 82 4.32 -3.35 -8.16
CA ALA A 82 3.24 -2.72 -8.93
C ALA A 82 3.67 -2.39 -10.37
N THR A 83 4.86 -1.81 -10.54
CA THR A 83 5.40 -1.45 -11.86
C THR A 83 5.81 -2.68 -12.66
N ALA A 84 6.35 -3.73 -12.01
CA ALA A 84 6.60 -5.01 -12.65
C ALA A 84 5.29 -5.66 -13.13
N ALA A 85 4.26 -5.70 -12.29
CA ALA A 85 2.94 -6.22 -12.65
C ALA A 85 2.32 -5.44 -13.82
N GLU A 86 2.44 -4.10 -13.83
CA GLU A 86 2.01 -3.31 -14.98
C GLU A 86 2.77 -3.72 -16.24
N ARG A 87 4.08 -3.82 -16.17
CA ARG A 87 4.92 -4.03 -17.36
C ARG A 87 4.80 -5.44 -17.93
N PHE A 88 4.71 -6.46 -17.08
CA PHE A 88 4.73 -7.87 -17.47
C PHE A 88 3.34 -8.51 -17.57
N ALA A 89 2.36 -8.07 -16.76
CA ALA A 89 1.02 -8.64 -16.80
C ALA A 89 0.03 -7.71 -17.54
N TYR A 90 -0.14 -6.47 -17.08
CA TYR A 90 -1.21 -5.62 -17.60
C TYR A 90 -0.93 -5.04 -18.99
N ARG A 91 0.30 -4.58 -19.27
CA ARG A 91 0.65 -3.93 -20.54
C ARG A 91 0.51 -4.85 -21.75
N PRO A 92 0.91 -6.14 -21.71
CA PRO A 92 0.66 -7.07 -22.81
C PRO A 92 -0.84 -7.37 -23.03
N LEU A 93 -1.62 -7.41 -21.95
CA LEU A 93 -3.05 -7.72 -22.01
C LEU A 93 -3.92 -6.57 -22.53
N ARG A 94 -3.40 -5.33 -22.63
CA ARG A 94 -4.15 -4.18 -23.20
C ARG A 94 -4.56 -4.38 -24.66
N GLY A 95 -3.89 -5.27 -25.40
CA GLY A 95 -4.24 -5.60 -26.79
C GLY A 95 -5.06 -6.88 -26.96
N ALA A 96 -5.36 -7.60 -25.88
CA ALA A 96 -6.10 -8.86 -25.96
C ALA A 96 -7.62 -8.64 -26.06
N PRO A 97 -8.38 -9.57 -26.68
CA PRO A 97 -9.84 -9.50 -26.69
C PRO A 97 -10.38 -9.41 -25.27
N ARG A 98 -11.31 -8.48 -25.03
CA ARG A 98 -11.97 -8.32 -23.73
C ARG A 98 -12.86 -9.54 -23.51
N LEU A 99 -12.61 -10.29 -22.44
CA LEU A 99 -13.51 -11.34 -21.94
C LEU A 99 -14.72 -10.72 -21.24
#